data_AF-A0A395S0M1-F1
#
_entry.id   AF-A0A395S0M1-F1
#
_cell.length_a   1.000
_cell.length_b   1.000
_cell.length_c   1.000
_cell.angle_alpha   90.00
_cell.angle_beta   90.00
_cell.angle_gamma   90.00
#
_symmetry.space_group_name_H-M   'P 1'
#
loop_
_entity.id
_entity.type
_entity.pdbx_description
1 polymer ?
#
loop_
_entity_poly.entity_id
_entity_poly.type
_entity_poly.pdbx_seq_one_letter_code
_entity_poly.pdbx_strand_id
1 'polypeptide(L)'
;MVISAAKSSHANQGFLQDRDLRSYYLNTWAISWHELDNEGNRVEDIAFCAEGEIRRGKVEPIDLRAWTLQEHEPASRVLRFGSSQMVWWCARGYKVDGGSVDEEPSAQFFTCKEVEEFYEWQIIVEEFTTRSITKATDRLPALAAIAAEYAERHNIRPDQCPRRTNLSTGAGN
;
A
#
# COMPACT_ATOMS: atom_id res chain seq x y z
N MET A 1 7.11 -13.92 -0.70
CA MET A 1 6.94 -13.16 0.56
C MET A 1 8.04 -12.12 0.62
N VAL A 2 7.69 -10.86 0.87
CA VAL A 2 8.62 -9.72 0.98
C VAL A 2 8.59 -9.18 2.39
N ILE A 3 9.78 -8.87 2.93
CA ILE A 3 9.93 -8.11 4.17
C ILE A 3 10.52 -6.76 3.80
N SER A 4 9.78 -5.69 4.08
CA SER A 4 10.08 -4.33 3.64
C SER A 4 10.46 -3.46 4.84
N ALA A 5 11.72 -3.02 4.87
CA ALA A 5 12.23 -2.05 5.84
C ALA A 5 11.87 -0.62 5.40
N ALA A 6 10.57 -0.30 5.35
CA ALA A 6 10.09 0.90 4.65
C ALA A 6 10.68 2.21 5.19
N LYS A 7 10.76 2.35 6.52
CA LYS A 7 11.38 3.51 7.19
C LYS A 7 12.86 3.68 6.87
N SER A 8 13.55 2.60 6.53
CA SER A 8 15.00 2.60 6.34
C SER A 8 15.39 3.28 5.04
N SER A 9 16.13 4.39 5.12
CA SER A 9 16.64 5.03 3.91
C SER A 9 17.86 4.30 3.34
N HIS A 10 18.59 3.53 4.12
CA HIS A 10 19.76 2.78 3.64
C HIS A 10 19.85 1.39 4.29
N ALA A 11 20.58 0.46 3.67
CA ALA A 11 20.67 -0.93 4.13
C ALA A 11 21.34 -1.08 5.50
N ASN A 12 22.13 -0.09 5.94
CA ASN A 12 22.86 -0.11 7.21
C ASN A 12 22.07 0.42 8.42
N GLN A 13 20.84 0.93 8.25
CA GLN A 13 20.05 1.46 9.36
C GLN A 13 19.17 0.40 10.03
N GLY A 14 18.90 -0.72 9.36
CA GLY A 14 17.98 -1.74 9.84
C GLY A 14 16.51 -1.29 9.86
N PHE A 15 15.62 -2.18 10.29
CA PHE A 15 14.16 -1.99 10.22
C PHE A 15 13.47 -1.80 11.58
N LEU A 16 14.19 -2.00 12.69
CA LEU A 16 13.68 -1.87 14.06
C LEU A 16 14.12 -0.53 14.69
N GLN A 17 13.84 0.56 14.00
CA GLN A 17 14.20 1.90 14.46
C GLN A 17 13.14 2.45 15.42
N ASP A 18 13.55 3.21 16.43
CA ASP A 18 12.64 3.88 17.37
C ASP A 18 11.61 4.75 16.64
N ARG A 19 10.34 4.63 17.01
CA ARG A 19 9.25 5.39 16.39
C ARG A 19 8.98 6.67 17.18
N ASP A 20 9.08 7.82 16.52
CA ASP A 20 8.69 9.11 17.10
C ASP A 20 7.17 9.28 17.04
N LEU A 21 6.47 8.67 17.99
CA LEU A 21 5.01 8.67 18.05
C LEU A 21 4.41 10.07 18.00
N ARG A 22 5.09 11.09 18.53
CA ARG A 22 4.58 12.47 18.53
C ARG A 22 4.55 13.07 17.12
N SER A 23 5.55 12.76 16.29
CA SER A 23 5.59 13.20 14.89
C SER A 23 4.50 12.57 14.02
N TYR A 24 3.95 11.42 14.44
CA TYR A 24 2.97 10.64 13.68
C TYR A 24 1.55 10.77 14.21
N TYR A 25 1.38 10.73 15.52
CA TYR A 25 0.10 10.64 16.22
C TYR A 25 -0.25 11.92 16.99
N LEU A 26 0.58 12.96 16.91
CA LEU A 26 0.45 14.19 17.68
C LEU A 26 0.45 13.89 19.19
N ASN A 27 -0.55 14.37 19.93
CA ASN A 27 -0.70 14.01 21.33
C ASN A 27 -1.26 12.59 21.44
N THR A 28 -0.67 11.80 22.34
CA THR A 28 -1.16 10.47 22.70
C THR A 28 -1.46 10.43 24.18
N TRP A 29 -2.52 9.73 24.57
CA TRP A 29 -2.93 9.59 25.96
C TRP A 29 -3.55 8.22 26.21
N ALA A 30 -3.44 7.77 27.45
CA ALA A 30 -4.05 6.54 27.92
C ALA A 30 -5.31 6.88 28.72
N ILE A 31 -6.41 6.23 28.40
CA ILE A 31 -7.66 6.30 29.17
C ILE A 31 -7.82 4.97 29.88
N SER A 32 -7.97 5.01 31.21
CA SER A 32 -8.38 3.82 31.96
C SER A 32 -9.78 3.43 31.51
N TRP A 33 -9.92 2.20 31.04
CA TRP A 33 -11.18 1.60 30.62
C TRP A 33 -11.47 0.38 31.48
N HIS A 34 -12.73 -0.03 31.54
CA HIS A 34 -13.10 -1.25 32.24
C HIS A 34 -14.03 -2.06 31.36
N GLU A 35 -13.67 -3.31 31.12
CA GLU A 35 -14.55 -4.30 30.51
C GLU A 35 -15.23 -5.14 31.59
N LEU A 36 -16.42 -5.65 31.31
CA LEU A 36 -17.07 -6.64 32.17
C LEU A 36 -16.73 -8.02 31.63
N ASP A 37 -16.19 -8.89 32.46
CA ASP A 37 -16.04 -10.30 32.09
C ASP A 37 -17.41 -11.00 32.00
N ASN A 38 -17.40 -12.26 31.57
CA ASN A 38 -18.62 -13.07 31.46
C ASN A 38 -19.32 -13.31 32.80
N GLU A 39 -18.67 -13.00 33.92
CA GLU A 39 -19.15 -13.17 35.30
C GLU A 39 -19.61 -11.84 35.92
N GLY A 40 -19.47 -10.72 35.18
CA GLY A 40 -19.86 -9.37 35.60
C GLY A 40 -18.81 -8.65 36.46
N ASN A 41 -17.59 -9.18 36.58
CA ASN A 41 -16.50 -8.50 37.27
C ASN A 41 -15.87 -7.44 36.37
N ARG A 42 -15.39 -6.34 36.98
CA ARG A 42 -14.66 -5.30 36.26
C ARG A 42 -13.22 -5.75 36.02
N VAL A 43 -12.85 -5.83 34.75
CA VAL A 43 -11.46 -6.00 34.32
C VAL A 43 -10.93 -4.62 33.96
N GLU A 44 -9.85 -4.18 34.63
CA GLU A 44 -9.17 -2.94 34.25
C GLU A 44 -8.42 -3.14 32.94
N ASP A 45 -8.64 -2.23 32.01
CA ASP A 45 -7.97 -2.18 30.72
C ASP A 45 -7.54 -0.74 30.41
N ILE A 46 -6.70 -0.56 29.40
CA ILE A 46 -6.19 0.75 29.00
C ILE A 46 -6.43 0.95 27.51
N ALA A 47 -7.24 1.95 27.19
CA ALA A 47 -7.40 2.43 25.83
C ALA A 47 -6.29 3.45 25.53
N PHE A 48 -5.49 3.19 24.50
CA PHE A 48 -4.54 4.17 23.96
C PHE A 48 -5.24 5.01 22.88
N CYS A 49 -5.19 6.33 23.04
CA CYS A 49 -5.80 7.29 22.13
C CYS A 49 -4.73 8.22 21.54
N ALA A 50 -4.98 8.69 20.32
CA ALA A 50 -4.16 9.64 19.61
C ALA A 50 -5.02 10.76 19.04
N GLU A 51 -4.46 11.98 19.00
CA GLU A 51 -5.09 13.11 18.29
C GLU A 51 -4.94 12.95 16.77
N GLY A 52 -3.81 12.38 16.31
CA GLY A 52 -3.57 12.08 14.91
C GLY A 52 -4.32 10.83 14.42
N GLU A 53 -4.64 10.81 13.13
CA GLU A 53 -5.24 9.66 12.47
C GLU A 53 -4.29 8.46 12.47
N ILE A 54 -4.69 7.38 13.14
CA ILE A 54 -3.85 6.19 13.34
C ILE A 54 -3.52 5.52 12.01
N ARG A 55 -4.49 5.47 11.09
CA ARG A 55 -4.39 4.79 9.78
C ARG A 55 -3.76 5.65 8.68
N ARG A 56 -3.22 6.83 9.02
CA ARG A 56 -2.66 7.73 7.99
C ARG A 56 -1.38 7.15 7.40
N GLY A 57 -1.48 6.71 6.14
CA GLY A 57 -0.32 6.29 5.35
C GLY A 57 0.68 7.44 5.19
N LYS A 58 1.93 7.20 5.60
CA LYS A 58 3.05 8.10 5.36
C LYS A 58 3.87 7.58 4.19
N VAL A 59 4.34 8.51 3.36
CA VAL A 59 5.34 8.21 2.33
C VAL A 59 6.66 7.90 3.03
N GLU A 60 7.14 6.68 2.84
CA GLU A 60 8.39 6.18 3.40
C GLU A 60 9.52 6.28 2.37
N PRO A 61 10.81 6.25 2.78
CA PRO A 61 11.93 6.24 1.85
C PRO A 61 11.86 5.16 0.76
N ILE A 62 11.24 4.02 1.06
CA ILE A 62 11.06 2.93 0.10
C ILE A 62 10.04 3.28 -1.00
N ASP A 63 9.04 4.13 -0.72
CA ASP A 63 7.99 4.50 -1.66
C ASP A 63 8.49 5.50 -2.71
N LEU A 64 9.66 6.09 -2.49
CA LEU A 64 10.31 6.99 -3.44
C LEU A 64 11.14 6.23 -4.50
N ARG A 65 11.23 4.90 -4.38
CA ARG A 65 12.09 4.06 -5.22
C ARG A 65 11.25 3.25 -6.19
N ALA A 66 11.50 3.40 -7.48
CA ALA A 66 10.70 2.70 -8.51
C ALA A 66 10.92 1.18 -8.48
N TRP A 67 12.12 0.73 -8.11
CA TRP A 67 12.45 -0.70 -8.05
C TRP A 67 11.72 -1.43 -6.92
N THR A 68 11.30 -0.73 -5.87
CA THR A 68 10.62 -1.36 -4.73
C THR A 68 9.17 -1.68 -5.05
N LEU A 69 8.53 -0.89 -5.93
CA LEU A 69 7.19 -1.19 -6.44
C LEU A 69 7.20 -2.52 -7.22
N GLN A 70 8.23 -2.74 -8.02
CA GLN A 70 8.41 -4.01 -8.75
C GLN A 70 8.58 -5.21 -7.82
N GLU A 71 9.11 -5.02 -6.62
CA GLU A 71 9.23 -6.11 -5.65
C GLU A 71 7.94 -6.32 -4.85
N HIS A 72 7.15 -5.27 -4.63
CA HIS A 72 5.93 -5.32 -3.83
C HIS A 72 4.73 -5.83 -4.62
N GLU A 73 4.54 -5.41 -5.87
CA GLU A 73 3.43 -5.85 -6.73
C GLU A 73 3.31 -7.38 -6.87
N PRO A 74 4.38 -8.12 -7.24
CA PRO A 74 4.33 -9.58 -7.38
C PRO A 74 4.30 -10.33 -6.06
N ALA A 75 4.43 -9.63 -4.93
CA ALA A 75 4.56 -10.29 -3.66
C ALA A 75 3.20 -10.78 -3.14
N SER A 76 3.00 -12.09 -3.16
CA SER A 76 1.82 -12.74 -2.56
C SER A 76 1.60 -12.46 -1.06
N ARG A 77 2.66 -12.02 -0.36
CA ARG A 77 2.65 -11.62 1.06
C ARG A 77 3.70 -10.56 1.29
N VAL A 78 3.35 -9.47 1.97
CA VAL A 78 4.30 -8.41 2.34
C VAL A 78 4.16 -8.11 3.83
N LEU A 79 5.30 -8.02 4.52
CA LEU A 79 5.41 -7.48 5.86
C LEU A 79 6.24 -6.20 5.79
N ARG A 80 5.64 -5.07 6.12
CA ARG A 80 6.22 -3.73 5.98
C ARG A 80 6.41 -3.07 7.32
N PHE A 81 7.63 -2.65 7.61
CA PHE A 81 8.01 -1.89 8.79
C PHE A 81 8.09 -0.40 8.45
N GLY A 82 6.97 0.29 8.64
CA GLY A 82 6.86 1.73 8.44
C GLY A 82 7.29 2.53 9.68
N SER A 83 7.20 3.85 9.54
CA SER A 83 7.56 4.79 10.59
C SER A 83 6.46 5.03 11.62
N SER A 84 5.20 4.99 11.19
CA SER A 84 4.03 4.97 12.07
C SER A 84 3.69 3.55 12.49
N GLN A 85 3.44 2.65 11.52
CA GLN A 85 2.88 1.32 11.73
C GLN A 85 3.65 0.21 11.01
N MET A 86 3.54 -1.01 11.56
CA MET A 86 3.84 -2.25 10.87
C MET A 86 2.57 -2.73 10.18
N VAL A 87 2.69 -3.01 8.89
CA VAL A 87 1.57 -3.45 8.05
C VAL A 87 1.91 -4.80 7.46
N TRP A 88 0.98 -5.74 7.53
CA TRP A 88 1.05 -7.01 6.83
C TRP A 88 -0.12 -7.13 5.86
N TRP A 89 0.14 -7.61 4.65
CA TRP A 89 -0.92 -7.94 3.71
C TRP A 89 -0.60 -9.18 2.88
N CYS A 90 -1.68 -9.81 2.41
CA CYS A 90 -1.65 -10.90 1.45
C CYS A 90 -2.97 -10.93 0.66
N ALA A 91 -3.11 -11.88 -0.26
CA ALA A 91 -4.33 -12.09 -1.04
C ALA A 91 -5.61 -12.34 -0.21
N ARG A 92 -5.48 -12.66 1.09
CA ARG A 92 -6.62 -12.95 1.98
C ARG A 92 -6.94 -11.83 2.96
N GLY A 93 -6.12 -10.79 3.03
CA GLY A 93 -6.38 -9.72 3.97
C GLY A 93 -5.18 -8.85 4.29
N TYR A 94 -5.48 -7.83 5.09
CA TYR A 94 -4.61 -6.74 5.47
C TYR A 94 -4.72 -6.56 6.99
N LYS A 95 -3.58 -6.44 7.68
CA LYS A 95 -3.50 -6.29 9.14
C LYS A 95 -2.46 -5.23 9.47
N VAL A 96 -2.75 -4.44 10.51
CA VAL A 96 -1.89 -3.34 10.96
C VAL A 96 -1.63 -3.49 12.46
N ASP A 97 -0.43 -3.15 12.91
CA ASP A 97 -0.13 -3.08 14.35
C ASP A 97 -0.89 -1.91 15.03
N GLY A 98 -1.19 -2.05 16.32
CA GLY A 98 -1.86 -1.00 17.10
C GLY A 98 -3.36 -1.18 17.32
N GLY A 99 -3.90 -2.38 17.11
CA GLY A 99 -5.27 -2.73 17.49
C GLY A 99 -6.30 -2.24 16.49
N SER A 100 -6.60 -3.07 15.49
CA SER A 100 -7.90 -3.02 14.84
C SER A 100 -8.84 -3.92 15.64
N VAL A 101 -9.94 -3.37 16.17
CA VAL A 101 -11.16 -4.21 16.25
C VAL A 101 -11.32 -4.77 14.85
N ASP A 102 -11.55 -6.07 14.71
CA ASP A 102 -11.83 -6.68 13.41
C ASP A 102 -13.07 -5.98 12.83
N GLU A 103 -12.85 -4.84 12.15
CA GLU A 103 -13.78 -4.30 11.20
C GLU A 103 -13.78 -5.35 10.10
N GLU A 104 -14.80 -6.22 10.16
CA GLU A 104 -15.45 -6.76 8.97
C GLU A 104 -15.23 -5.76 7.83
N PRO A 105 -14.63 -6.18 6.70
CA PRO A 105 -14.17 -5.27 5.65
C PRO A 105 -15.32 -4.33 5.41
N SER A 106 -15.15 -3.05 5.80
CA SER A 106 -16.26 -2.10 5.82
C SER A 106 -16.84 -2.14 4.43
N ALA A 107 -18.00 -2.80 4.29
CA ALA A 107 -18.60 -2.95 3.00
C ALA A 107 -18.91 -1.52 2.57
N GLN A 108 -18.34 -1.16 1.41
CA GLN A 108 -18.69 -0.04 0.57
C GLN A 108 -17.89 1.26 0.77
N PHE A 109 -16.78 1.35 0.05
CA PHE A 109 -16.91 2.19 -1.15
C PHE A 109 -17.72 1.37 -2.16
N PHE A 110 -18.98 1.74 -2.41
CA PHE A 110 -19.70 1.24 -3.57
C PHE A 110 -18.97 1.81 -4.79
N THR A 111 -18.02 1.07 -5.34
CA THR A 111 -17.35 1.44 -6.58
C THR A 111 -17.43 0.27 -7.54
N CYS A 112 -17.98 0.53 -8.72
CA CYS A 112 -18.23 -0.46 -9.75
C CYS A 112 -16.90 -1.17 -10.09
N LYS A 113 -16.85 -2.51 -10.06
CA LYS A 113 -15.64 -3.30 -10.33
C LYS A 113 -14.84 -2.84 -11.56
N GLU A 114 -15.53 -2.43 -12.62
CA GLU A 114 -14.91 -1.95 -13.87
C GLU A 114 -14.25 -0.57 -13.73
N VAL A 115 -14.73 0.25 -12.79
CA VAL A 115 -14.17 1.58 -12.49
C VAL A 115 -12.92 1.44 -11.62
N GLU A 116 -12.89 0.47 -10.70
CA GLU A 116 -11.72 0.18 -9.86
C GLU A 116 -10.52 -0.32 -10.68
N GLU A 117 -10.72 -1.22 -11.65
CA GLU A 117 -9.62 -1.73 -12.49
C GLU A 117 -9.00 -0.64 -13.38
N PHE A 118 -9.78 0.33 -13.88
CA PHE A 118 -9.19 1.40 -14.68
C PHE A 118 -8.38 2.38 -13.80
N TYR A 119 -8.87 2.69 -12.61
CA TYR A 119 -8.16 3.59 -11.68
C TYR A 119 -6.94 2.94 -11.05
N GLU A 120 -6.96 1.63 -10.78
CA GLU A 120 -5.82 0.89 -10.23
C GLU A 120 -4.59 1.01 -11.14
N TRP A 121 -4.73 0.71 -12.44
CA TRP A 121 -3.62 0.85 -13.38
C TRP A 121 -3.10 2.30 -13.46
N GLN A 122 -4.00 3.29 -13.47
CA GLN A 122 -3.59 4.69 -13.52
C GLN A 122 -2.77 5.09 -12.27
N ILE A 123 -3.21 4.64 -11.08
CA ILE A 123 -2.50 4.87 -9.81
C ILE A 123 -1.12 4.19 -9.84
N ILE A 124 -1.04 2.93 -10.29
CA ILE A 124 0.23 2.20 -10.40
C ILE A 124 1.21 2.95 -11.31
N VAL A 125 0.74 3.44 -12.47
CA VAL A 125 1.58 4.19 -13.42
C VAL A 125 2.01 5.53 -12.83
N GLU A 126 1.10 6.29 -12.22
CA GLU A 126 1.41 7.57 -11.59
C GLU A 126 2.45 7.40 -10.48
N GLU A 127 2.24 6.40 -9.63
CA GLU A 127 3.16 6.08 -8.54
C GLU A 127 4.52 5.62 -9.05
N PHE A 128 4.56 4.75 -10.07
CA PHE A 128 5.83 4.31 -10.67
C PHE A 128 6.59 5.45 -11.34
N THR A 129 5.90 6.33 -12.07
CA THR A 129 6.52 7.38 -12.88
C THR A 129 7.06 8.55 -12.06
N THR A 130 6.44 8.83 -10.91
CA THR A 130 6.90 9.85 -9.94
C THR A 130 8.10 9.38 -9.11
N ARG A 131 8.35 8.07 -9.04
CA ARG A 131 9.46 7.48 -8.28
C ARG A 131 10.82 7.62 -8.97
N SER A 132 11.86 7.68 -8.13
CA SER A 132 13.25 7.69 -8.55
C SER A 132 13.72 6.29 -8.95
N ILE A 133 14.41 6.18 -10.08
CA ILE A 133 15.07 4.94 -10.52
C ILE A 133 16.58 5.16 -10.63
N THR A 134 17.37 4.25 -10.08
CA THR A 134 18.83 4.38 -10.05
C THR A 134 19.45 4.31 -11.44
N LYS A 135 18.90 3.46 -12.32
CA LYS A 135 19.33 3.30 -13.71
C LYS A 135 18.16 3.64 -14.63
N ALA A 136 18.26 4.73 -15.38
CA ALA A 136 17.20 5.17 -16.27
C ALA A 136 16.83 4.14 -17.36
N THR A 137 17.81 3.33 -17.78
CA THR A 137 17.62 2.22 -18.74
C THR A 137 16.65 1.16 -18.25
N ASP A 138 16.54 0.99 -16.93
CA ASP A 138 15.73 -0.07 -16.32
C ASP A 138 14.25 0.34 -16.23
N ARG A 139 13.93 1.61 -16.53
CA ARG A 139 12.57 2.16 -16.34
C ARG A 139 11.53 1.51 -17.25
N LEU A 140 11.82 1.38 -18.54
CA LEU A 140 10.88 0.77 -19.49
C LEU A 140 10.74 -0.73 -19.27
N PRO A 141 11.83 -1.52 -19.10
CA PRO A 141 11.72 -2.92 -18.73
C PRO A 141 10.92 -3.17 -17.45
N ALA A 142 11.13 -2.33 -16.43
CA ALA A 142 10.42 -2.40 -15.16
C ALA A 142 8.92 -2.16 -15.30
N LEU A 143 8.53 -1.08 -15.99
CA LEU A 143 7.11 -0.78 -16.20
C LEU A 143 6.44 -1.87 -17.05
N ALA A 144 7.16 -2.43 -18.02
CA ALA A 144 6.66 -3.55 -18.82
C ALA A 144 6.42 -4.80 -17.97
N ALA A 145 7.28 -5.08 -16.99
CA ALA A 145 7.08 -6.18 -16.05
C ALA A 145 5.82 -5.98 -15.18
N ILE A 146 5.64 -4.78 -14.61
CA ILE A 146 4.43 -4.44 -13.84
C ILE A 146 3.18 -4.56 -14.71
N ALA A 147 3.22 -4.05 -15.95
CA ALA A 147 2.10 -4.15 -16.89
C ALA A 147 1.75 -5.60 -17.25
N ALA A 148 2.75 -6.46 -17.43
CA ALA A 148 2.54 -7.87 -17.73
C ALA A 148 1.86 -8.61 -16.57
N GLU A 149 2.33 -8.35 -15.35
CA GLU A 149 1.72 -8.92 -14.14
C GLU A 149 0.29 -8.43 -13.92
N TYR A 150 0.06 -7.14 -14.14
CA TYR A 150 -1.27 -6.54 -14.09
C TYR A 150 -2.23 -7.20 -15.10
N ALA A 151 -1.77 -7.38 -16.34
CA ALA A 151 -2.56 -8.05 -17.38
C ALA A 151 -2.91 -9.50 -17.00
N GLU A 152 -1.97 -10.23 -16.40
CA GLU A 152 -2.22 -11.59 -15.91
C GLU A 152 -3.25 -11.61 -14.77
N ARG A 153 -3.10 -10.72 -13.78
CA ARG A 153 -4.00 -10.58 -12.62
C ARG A 153 -5.45 -10.30 -13.03
N HIS A 154 -5.64 -9.44 -14.03
CA HIS A 154 -6.95 -9.03 -14.53
C HIS A 154 -7.44 -9.84 -15.75
N ASN A 155 -6.73 -10.90 -16.14
CA ASN A 155 -7.03 -11.70 -17.34
C ASN A 155 -7.19 -10.88 -18.63
N ILE A 156 -6.47 -9.76 -18.74
CA ILE A 156 -6.47 -8.89 -19.92
C ILE A 156 -5.71 -9.60 -21.03
N ARG A 157 -6.42 -9.99 -22.08
CA ARG A 157 -5.81 -10.69 -23.20
C ARG A 157 -5.18 -9.69 -24.20
N PRO A 158 -4.08 -10.05 -24.88
CA PRO A 158 -3.43 -9.16 -25.85
C PRO A 158 -4.32 -8.71 -27.02
N ASP A 159 -5.38 -9.46 -27.33
CA ASP A 159 -6.36 -9.18 -28.37
C ASP A 159 -7.42 -8.13 -27.96
N GLN A 160 -7.55 -7.82 -26.68
CA GLN A 160 -8.48 -6.81 -26.14
C GLN A 160 -7.88 -5.40 -26.08
N CYS A 161 -6.56 -5.24 -26.30
CA CYS A 161 -5.96 -3.92 -26.36
C CYS A 161 -6.55 -3.18 -27.58
N PRO A 162 -7.19 -2.01 -27.42
CA PRO A 162 -7.73 -1.26 -28.55
C PRO A 162 -6.57 -0.96 -29.49
N ARG A 163 -6.54 -1.63 -30.64
CA ARG A 163 -5.60 -1.25 -31.70
C ARG A 163 -5.94 0.18 -32.03
N ARG A 164 -4.99 1.11 -31.82
CA ARG A 164 -5.08 2.44 -32.42
C ARG A 164 -5.30 2.21 -33.91
N THR A 165 -6.53 2.39 -34.36
CA THR A 165 -6.81 2.54 -35.78
C THR A 165 -6.05 3.79 -36.17
N ASN A 166 -5.00 3.61 -36.97
CA ASN A 166 -4.25 4.71 -37.53
C ASN A 166 -5.27 5.66 -38.18
N LEU A 167 -5.38 6.89 -37.69
CA LEU A 167 -5.97 7.96 -38.49
C LEU A 167 -5.12 8.02 -39.75
N SER A 168 -5.66 7.49 -40.85
CA SER A 168 -5.13 7.70 -42.18
C SER A 168 -5.09 9.20 -42.40
N THR A 169 -3.90 9.79 -42.36
CA THR A 169 -3.61 11.07 -42.98
C THR A 169 -4.03 10.97 -44.44
N GLY A 170 -5.22 11.50 -44.74
CA GLY A 170 -5.67 11.77 -46.10
C GLY A 170 -4.85 12.93 -46.64
N ALA A 171 -3.67 12.63 -47.14
CA ALA A 171 -3.00 13.44 -48.14
C ALA A 171 -3.47 12.93 -49.51
N GLY A 172 -4.16 13.79 -50.27
CA GLY A 172 -4.67 13.43 -51.59
C GLY A 172 -5.29 14.64 -52.28
N ASN A 173 -4.40 15.40 -52.94
CA ASN A 173 -4.52 16.25 -54.14
C ASN A 173 -5.88 16.85 -54.52
#